data_AF-A0A7W7CI70-F1
#
_entry.id   AF-A0A7W7CI70-F1
#
_cell.length_a   1.000
_cell.length_b   1.000
_cell.length_c   1.000
_cell.angle_alpha   90.00
_cell.angle_beta   90.00
_cell.angle_gamma   90.00
#
_symmetry.space_group_name_H-M   'P 1'
#
loop_
_entity.id
_entity.type
_entity.pdbx_description
1 polymer ?
#
loop_
_entity_poly.entity_id
_entity_poly.type
_entity_poly.pdbx_seq_one_letter_code
_entity_poly.pdbx_strand_id
1 'polypeptide(L)'
;MTSTLTPTLAGPDLARLRATLELVRANDTESVLAAAMPSLPPAERAALAGRTRFAHAAVLIFPNSLDGLREQLAAHGLDVGAMTPSVVVRDRLSRRYGVPAAELQVGILRAPVTDAAGQPRELEIFAMATPPELAHLAADERRHGRENHVALAVPEADPVMLAGVQRTTAAHLRPDGGGYNRHENCTVLYFRDAQHANPAFHRLEMISTGEFPPLLAAHLRDSAPGLGLLRLLTGAWATQAVATAVELRLPDHLADTAELPALAAATGTHQDSLGRLLRYLATLDVVRAVPAGYALTELGELLRTDVDGSMHSLARMYGGPFYRSFGALTEAVRTGEESFAKVFGAHHFTHLAGDPELAELFHQSMAASNAMFSELTRLVDFGAAGTVVDIAGGNGELLARVLTANPTARGILFDLPSALVTAGPTLQPVAERVTMVPGDFTRTVPGGGDVYLLSRVLHDWDDARCQDILAICAAAMPEHAELMIIERLLPETGQADSLAVPWDIHMLCNVGGCERTEAHYRALLATAGFELTGTTPLPLDGFLLRARKAG
;
A
#
# COMPACT_ATOMS: atom_id res chain seq x y z
N MET A 1 39.95 -20.45 46.99
CA MET A 1 39.25 -21.62 46.45
C MET A 1 38.28 -21.13 45.40
N THR A 2 38.75 -20.99 44.16
CA THR A 2 37.90 -20.69 43.00
C THR A 2 37.13 -21.97 42.68
N SER A 3 35.84 -22.00 43.03
CA SER A 3 34.94 -23.07 42.62
C SER A 3 34.89 -23.08 41.10
N THR A 4 35.53 -24.07 40.47
CA THR A 4 35.36 -24.38 39.05
C THR A 4 33.95 -24.98 38.90
N LEU A 5 32.94 -24.12 38.88
CA LEU A 5 31.57 -24.51 38.61
C LEU A 5 31.50 -25.05 37.18
N THR A 6 31.46 -26.37 37.04
CA THR A 6 31.14 -27.01 35.77
C THR A 6 29.78 -26.49 35.31
N PRO A 7 29.65 -26.05 34.06
CA PRO A 7 28.38 -25.52 33.60
C PRO A 7 27.35 -26.64 33.59
N THR A 8 26.10 -26.28 33.80
CA THR A 8 24.97 -27.21 33.83
C THR A 8 23.92 -26.74 32.85
N LEU A 9 23.83 -27.41 31.70
CA LEU A 9 22.75 -27.20 30.73
C LEU A 9 21.48 -27.89 31.19
N ALA A 10 20.39 -27.13 31.27
CA ALA A 10 19.09 -27.67 31.61
C ALA A 10 18.55 -28.54 30.46
N GLY A 11 17.72 -29.54 30.78
CA GLY A 11 17.08 -30.42 29.78
C GLY A 11 16.40 -29.67 28.61
N PRO A 12 15.68 -28.55 28.84
CA PRO A 12 15.12 -27.74 27.76
C PRO A 12 16.16 -27.18 26.78
N ASP A 13 17.33 -26.75 27.24
CA ASP A 13 18.38 -26.21 26.36
C ASP A 13 19.01 -27.31 25.50
N LEU A 14 19.23 -28.50 26.08
CA LEU A 14 19.69 -29.68 25.33
C LEU A 14 18.66 -30.11 24.28
N ALA A 15 17.37 -30.04 24.59
CA ALA A 15 16.30 -30.34 23.63
C ALA A 15 16.29 -29.32 22.47
N ARG A 16 16.46 -28.02 22.78
CA ARG A 16 16.58 -26.97 21.76
C ARG A 16 17.79 -27.15 20.86
N LEU A 17 18.97 -27.43 21.44
CA LEU A 17 20.18 -27.71 20.68
C LEU A 17 19.99 -28.87 19.70
N ARG A 18 19.41 -29.98 20.16
CA ARG A 18 19.09 -31.13 19.30
C ARG A 18 18.11 -30.75 18.19
N ALA A 19 17.04 -30.02 18.51
CA ALA A 19 16.06 -29.60 17.52
C ALA A 19 16.68 -28.70 16.44
N THR A 20 17.52 -27.73 16.82
CA THR A 20 18.21 -26.86 15.87
C THR A 20 19.23 -27.63 15.04
N LEU A 21 19.97 -28.57 15.64
CA LEU A 21 20.90 -29.43 14.90
C LEU A 21 20.19 -30.29 13.85
N GLU A 22 19.04 -30.90 14.21
CA GLU A 22 18.24 -31.67 13.27
C GLU A 22 17.65 -30.78 12.16
N LEU A 23 17.24 -29.55 12.48
CA LEU A 23 16.84 -28.56 11.47
C LEU A 23 17.97 -28.31 10.47
N VAL A 24 19.20 -28.07 10.94
CA VAL A 24 20.35 -27.83 10.05
C VAL A 24 20.65 -29.03 9.16
N ARG A 25 20.51 -30.25 9.69
CA ARG A 25 20.79 -31.50 8.95
C ARG A 25 19.73 -31.83 7.92
N ALA A 26 18.46 -31.60 8.25
CA ALA A 26 17.32 -32.06 7.48
C ALA A 26 16.89 -31.09 6.37
N ASN A 27 17.39 -29.86 6.35
CA ASN A 27 16.95 -28.83 5.41
C ASN A 27 18.09 -28.32 4.53
N ASP A 28 17.78 -28.13 3.25
CA ASP A 28 18.55 -27.36 2.28
C ASP A 28 18.03 -25.91 2.17
N THR A 29 18.60 -25.12 1.27
CA THR A 29 18.16 -23.72 1.06
C THR A 29 16.68 -23.63 0.68
N GLU A 30 16.18 -24.50 -0.21
CA GLU A 30 14.82 -24.38 -0.72
C GLU A 30 13.78 -24.76 0.34
N SER A 31 14.03 -25.83 1.11
CA SER A 31 13.18 -26.24 2.22
C SER A 31 13.18 -25.23 3.37
N VAL A 32 14.33 -24.61 3.69
CA VAL A 32 14.37 -23.48 4.64
C VAL A 32 13.54 -22.31 4.14
N LEU A 33 13.64 -21.94 2.86
CA LEU A 33 12.84 -20.85 2.28
C LEU A 33 11.35 -21.17 2.29
N ALA A 34 10.96 -22.41 1.95
CA ALA A 34 9.57 -22.84 1.99
C ALA A 34 8.99 -22.83 3.41
N ALA A 35 9.81 -23.20 4.41
CA ALA A 35 9.40 -23.18 5.81
C ALA A 35 9.37 -21.77 6.39
N ALA A 36 10.34 -20.91 6.05
CA ALA A 36 10.42 -19.54 6.56
C ALA A 36 9.43 -18.59 5.89
N MET A 37 9.10 -18.83 4.62
CA MET A 37 8.16 -18.01 3.83
C MET A 37 7.17 -18.90 3.09
N PRO A 38 6.16 -19.49 3.77
CA PRO A 38 5.21 -20.40 3.15
C PRO A 38 4.38 -19.77 2.02
N SER A 39 4.22 -18.44 2.03
CA SER A 39 3.52 -17.68 0.99
C SER A 39 4.38 -17.32 -0.23
N LEU A 40 5.68 -17.62 -0.21
CA LEU A 40 6.59 -17.33 -1.33
C LEU A 40 6.26 -18.24 -2.53
N PRO A 41 5.92 -17.68 -3.71
CA PRO A 41 5.59 -18.47 -4.89
C PRO A 41 6.74 -19.41 -5.30
N PRO A 42 6.46 -20.62 -5.83
CA PRO A 42 7.49 -21.59 -6.15
C PRO A 42 8.59 -21.07 -7.09
N ALA A 43 8.24 -20.24 -8.09
CA ALA A 43 9.20 -19.67 -9.02
C ALA A 43 10.16 -18.67 -8.35
N GLU A 44 9.62 -17.81 -7.48
CA GLU A 44 10.41 -16.85 -6.71
C GLU A 44 11.29 -17.56 -5.67
N ARG A 45 10.75 -18.61 -5.03
CA ARG A 45 11.51 -19.45 -4.10
C ARG A 45 12.71 -20.10 -4.78
N ALA A 46 12.53 -20.70 -5.95
CA ALA A 46 13.64 -21.29 -6.71
C ALA A 46 14.69 -20.24 -7.12
N ALA A 47 14.23 -19.05 -7.55
CA ALA A 47 15.11 -17.94 -7.90
C ALA A 47 15.91 -17.41 -6.70
N LEU A 48 15.30 -17.37 -5.51
CA LEU A 48 15.94 -16.96 -4.27
C LEU A 48 16.92 -18.03 -3.77
N ALA A 49 16.53 -19.31 -3.85
CA ALA A 49 17.39 -20.44 -3.53
C ALA A 49 18.65 -20.48 -4.42
N GLY A 50 18.53 -20.10 -5.70
CA GLY A 50 19.67 -19.99 -6.61
C GLY A 50 20.66 -18.86 -6.32
N ARG A 51 20.27 -17.87 -5.48
CA ARG A 51 21.10 -16.70 -5.11
C ARG A 51 21.56 -16.74 -3.66
N THR A 52 20.99 -17.64 -2.86
CA THR A 52 21.24 -17.75 -1.43
C THR A 52 21.69 -19.15 -1.07
N ARG A 53 22.33 -19.28 0.08
CA ARG A 53 22.72 -20.57 0.63
C ARG A 53 22.33 -20.61 2.10
N PHE A 54 21.62 -21.65 2.51
CA PHE A 54 21.43 -21.91 3.93
C PHE A 54 22.81 -22.05 4.61
N ALA A 55 23.12 -21.11 5.50
CA ALA A 55 24.43 -20.98 6.12
C ALA A 55 24.44 -21.65 7.50
N HIS A 56 23.55 -21.18 8.36
CA HIS A 56 23.46 -21.65 9.74
C HIS A 56 22.06 -21.54 10.30
N ALA A 57 21.82 -22.27 11.38
CA ALA A 57 20.71 -21.96 12.29
C ALA A 57 21.29 -21.62 13.66
N ALA A 58 20.66 -20.69 14.36
CA ALA A 58 21.10 -20.22 15.64
C ALA A 58 20.11 -20.53 16.76
N VAL A 59 20.64 -20.74 17.96
CA VAL A 59 19.85 -21.00 19.17
C VAL A 59 20.48 -20.33 20.39
N LEU A 60 19.65 -19.77 21.26
CA LEU A 60 20.06 -19.22 22.55
C LEU A 60 19.81 -20.23 23.68
N ILE A 61 20.86 -20.54 24.44
CA ILE A 61 20.85 -21.42 25.61
C ILE A 61 21.29 -20.69 26.88
N PHE A 62 20.98 -21.28 28.03
CA PHE A 62 21.02 -20.61 29.32
C PHE A 62 21.74 -21.46 30.38
N PRO A 63 23.07 -21.65 30.26
CA PRO A 63 23.84 -22.31 31.29
C PRO A 63 23.97 -21.42 32.54
N ASN A 64 24.28 -22.04 33.68
CA ASN A 64 24.60 -21.33 34.92
C ASN A 64 25.97 -20.62 34.88
N SER A 65 26.88 -21.04 34.00
CA SER A 65 28.20 -20.45 33.77
C SER A 65 28.60 -20.62 32.30
N LEU A 66 29.43 -19.73 31.76
CA LEU A 66 30.04 -19.92 30.45
C LEU A 66 31.38 -20.68 30.53
N ASP A 67 32.03 -20.66 31.71
CA ASP A 67 33.26 -21.39 31.95
C ASP A 67 33.00 -22.89 31.88
N GLY A 68 33.76 -23.61 31.05
CA GLY A 68 33.63 -25.05 30.86
C GLY A 68 32.53 -25.49 29.87
N LEU A 69 31.82 -24.54 29.23
CA LEU A 69 30.62 -24.84 28.44
C LEU A 69 30.97 -25.68 27.20
N ARG A 70 32.14 -25.42 26.61
CA ARG A 70 32.65 -26.18 25.48
C ARG A 70 32.84 -27.66 25.82
N GLU A 71 33.47 -27.98 26.95
CA GLU A 71 33.66 -29.38 27.35
C GLU A 71 32.31 -30.07 27.62
N GLN A 72 31.34 -29.34 28.19
CA GLN A 72 29.99 -29.87 28.40
C GLN A 72 29.24 -30.13 27.08
N LEU A 73 29.35 -29.24 26.10
CA LEU A 73 28.75 -29.44 24.76
C LEU A 73 29.41 -30.63 24.05
N ALA A 74 30.73 -30.78 24.15
CA ALA A 74 31.46 -31.93 23.61
C ALA A 74 31.00 -33.25 24.23
N ALA A 75 30.73 -33.28 25.55
CA ALA A 75 30.17 -34.45 26.24
C ALA A 75 28.75 -34.82 25.74
N HIS A 76 28.05 -33.89 25.08
CA HIS A 76 26.76 -34.11 24.43
C HIS A 76 26.88 -34.28 22.90
N GLY A 77 28.10 -34.49 22.38
CA GLY A 77 28.35 -34.77 20.97
C GLY A 77 28.38 -33.53 20.06
N LEU A 78 28.53 -32.33 20.62
CA LEU A 78 28.68 -31.08 19.88
C LEU A 78 30.13 -30.60 19.98
N ASP A 79 30.92 -30.82 18.93
CA ASP A 79 32.24 -30.22 18.81
C ASP A 79 32.10 -28.76 18.36
N VAL A 80 32.63 -27.83 19.17
CA VAL A 80 32.45 -26.39 18.97
C VAL A 80 33.78 -25.66 19.06
N GLY A 81 33.88 -24.58 18.29
CA GLY A 81 35.04 -23.67 18.30
C GLY A 81 35.22 -22.92 19.62
N ALA A 82 36.18 -21.99 19.62
CA ALA A 82 36.38 -21.09 20.75
C ALA A 82 35.18 -20.16 20.94
N MET A 83 34.83 -19.89 22.20
CA MET A 83 33.78 -18.92 22.52
C MET A 83 34.27 -17.50 22.25
N THR A 84 33.43 -16.68 21.62
CA THR A 84 33.68 -15.23 21.46
C THR A 84 32.53 -14.43 22.11
N PRO A 85 32.78 -13.18 22.56
CA PRO A 85 31.72 -12.34 23.10
C PRO A 85 30.69 -11.95 22.03
N SER A 86 29.39 -12.09 22.32
CA SER A 86 28.32 -11.68 21.41
C SER A 86 27.72 -10.33 21.82
N VAL A 87 28.24 -9.24 21.25
CA VAL A 87 27.77 -7.87 21.56
C VAL A 87 26.34 -7.64 21.02
N VAL A 88 26.04 -8.12 19.82
CA VAL A 88 24.74 -7.90 19.17
C VAL A 88 23.60 -8.57 19.94
N VAL A 89 23.75 -9.84 20.32
CA VAL A 89 22.71 -10.56 21.07
C VAL A 89 22.59 -9.99 22.48
N ARG A 90 23.70 -9.66 23.13
CA ARG A 90 23.70 -8.99 24.43
C ARG A 90 22.92 -7.68 24.44
N ASP A 91 23.18 -6.80 23.48
CA ASP A 91 22.51 -5.49 23.38
C ASP A 91 21.02 -5.63 23.01
N ARG A 92 20.66 -6.71 22.30
CA ARG A 92 19.27 -7.03 21.97
C ARG A 92 18.51 -7.55 23.20
N LEU A 93 19.09 -8.48 23.95
CA LEU A 93 18.54 -8.99 25.21
C LEU A 93 18.39 -7.85 26.24
N SER A 94 19.42 -7.00 26.36
CA SER A 94 19.42 -5.82 27.22
C SER A 94 18.22 -4.89 26.93
N ARG A 95 18.01 -4.53 25.65
CA ARG A 95 16.87 -3.69 25.25
C ARG A 95 15.51 -4.38 25.45
N ARG A 96 15.42 -5.68 25.17
CA ARG A 96 14.16 -6.44 25.28
C ARG A 96 13.69 -6.56 26.72
N TYR A 97 14.61 -6.84 27.63
CA TYR A 97 14.30 -7.17 29.02
C TYR A 97 14.58 -6.02 29.99
N GLY A 98 15.10 -4.88 29.51
CA GLY A 98 15.41 -3.72 30.35
C GLY A 98 16.58 -3.96 31.31
N VAL A 99 17.46 -4.92 31.00
CA VAL A 99 18.63 -5.26 31.83
C VAL A 99 19.86 -4.56 31.27
N PRO A 100 20.70 -3.88 32.06
CA PRO A 100 21.93 -3.27 31.56
C PRO A 100 22.83 -4.28 30.85
N ALA A 101 23.37 -3.93 29.68
CA ALA A 101 24.18 -4.85 28.88
C ALA A 101 25.44 -5.34 29.63
N ALA A 102 25.96 -4.54 30.57
CA ALA A 102 27.08 -4.90 31.44
C ALA A 102 26.77 -6.07 32.40
N GLU A 103 25.49 -6.31 32.69
CA GLU A 103 25.04 -7.40 33.58
C GLU A 103 24.77 -8.70 32.80
N LEU A 104 24.79 -8.66 31.47
CA LEU A 104 24.53 -9.81 30.62
C LEU A 104 25.84 -10.40 30.08
N GLN A 105 26.20 -11.58 30.56
CA GLN A 105 27.33 -12.35 30.01
C GLN A 105 26.83 -13.24 28.87
N VAL A 106 27.08 -12.81 27.63
CA VAL A 106 26.65 -13.51 26.42
C VAL A 106 27.85 -13.85 25.54
N GLY A 107 28.03 -15.13 25.25
CA GLY A 107 28.99 -15.66 24.30
C GLY A 107 28.32 -16.30 23.09
N ILE A 108 29.10 -16.50 22.02
CA ILE A 108 28.72 -17.32 20.87
C ILE A 108 29.75 -18.43 20.70
N LEU A 109 29.25 -19.62 20.39
CA LEU A 109 29.99 -20.82 20.02
C LEU A 109 29.47 -21.30 18.66
N ARG A 110 30.34 -21.87 17.84
CA ARG A 110 30.00 -22.34 16.48
C ARG A 110 30.35 -23.81 16.35
N ALA A 111 29.38 -24.62 15.90
CA ALA A 111 29.56 -26.05 15.65
C ALA A 111 29.47 -26.31 14.13
N PRO A 112 30.50 -26.87 13.49
CA PRO A 112 30.39 -27.28 12.10
C PRO A 112 29.40 -28.44 11.97
N VAL A 113 28.50 -28.35 10.98
CA VAL A 113 27.50 -29.37 10.69
C VAL A 113 27.57 -29.71 9.21
N THR A 114 27.39 -30.99 8.87
CA THR A 114 27.20 -31.42 7.49
C THR A 114 25.72 -31.72 7.29
N ASP A 115 25.10 -31.12 6.27
CA ASP A 115 23.71 -31.42 5.93
C ASP A 115 23.55 -32.77 5.21
N ALA A 116 22.30 -33.18 4.96
CA ALA A 116 21.99 -34.43 4.27
C ALA A 116 22.59 -34.53 2.86
N ALA A 117 22.92 -33.40 2.22
CA ALA A 117 23.55 -33.33 0.90
C ALA A 117 25.09 -33.25 0.96
N GLY A 118 25.69 -33.38 2.15
CA GLY A 118 27.14 -33.31 2.33
C GLY A 118 27.71 -31.89 2.33
N GLN A 119 26.87 -30.85 2.36
CA GLN A 119 27.33 -29.47 2.33
C GLN A 119 27.68 -28.97 3.74
N PRO A 120 28.72 -28.12 3.86
CA PRO A 120 29.04 -27.50 5.14
C PRO A 120 27.97 -26.49 5.53
N ARG A 121 27.53 -26.60 6.77
CA ARG A 121 26.62 -25.71 7.51
C ARG A 121 27.21 -25.44 8.88
N GLU A 122 26.56 -24.57 9.63
CA GLU A 122 26.94 -24.28 11.00
C GLU A 122 25.73 -24.25 11.94
N LEU A 123 25.95 -24.65 13.18
CA LEU A 123 25.04 -24.37 14.30
C LEU A 123 25.68 -23.25 15.12
N GLU A 124 25.02 -22.09 15.16
CA GLU A 124 25.40 -20.99 16.04
C GLU A 124 24.71 -21.14 17.41
N ILE A 125 25.50 -21.17 18.47
CA ILE A 125 25.03 -21.36 19.83
C ILE A 125 25.35 -20.08 20.61
N PHE A 126 24.33 -19.25 20.81
CA PHE A 126 24.42 -18.16 21.78
C PHE A 126 24.23 -18.73 23.17
N ALA A 127 25.09 -18.36 24.11
CA ALA A 127 25.01 -18.79 25.49
C ALA A 127 24.98 -17.58 26.41
N MET A 128 23.97 -17.49 27.27
CA MET A 128 23.87 -16.47 28.30
C MET A 128 24.00 -17.10 29.68
N ALA A 129 25.00 -16.68 30.47
CA ALA A 129 25.06 -17.08 31.88
C ALA A 129 23.81 -16.59 32.60
N THR A 130 23.12 -17.50 33.29
CA THR A 130 21.81 -17.21 33.87
C THR A 130 21.86 -17.36 35.39
N PRO A 131 22.32 -16.34 36.12
CA PRO A 131 22.18 -16.32 37.57
C PRO A 131 20.69 -16.23 37.97
N PRO A 132 20.31 -16.56 39.23
CA PRO A 132 18.92 -16.67 39.66
C PRO A 132 18.05 -15.44 39.36
N GLU A 133 18.61 -14.24 39.46
CA GLU A 133 17.95 -12.97 39.17
C GLU A 133 17.55 -12.81 37.69
N LEU A 134 18.25 -13.49 36.77
CA LEU A 134 17.98 -13.47 35.33
C LEU A 134 17.19 -14.72 34.86
N ALA A 135 16.73 -15.59 35.77
CA ALA A 135 16.01 -16.82 35.40
C ALA A 135 14.73 -16.55 34.59
N HIS A 136 14.10 -15.39 34.81
CA HIS A 136 12.90 -14.98 34.07
C HIS A 136 13.17 -14.70 32.58
N LEU A 137 14.37 -14.19 32.22
CA LEU A 137 14.79 -14.02 30.82
C LEU A 137 14.91 -15.38 30.13
N ALA A 138 15.60 -16.32 30.77
CA ALA A 138 15.78 -17.67 30.24
C ALA A 138 14.44 -18.40 30.06
N ALA A 139 13.50 -18.23 31.00
CA ALA A 139 12.16 -18.80 30.88
C ALA A 139 11.38 -18.21 29.67
N ASP A 140 11.43 -16.89 29.48
CA ASP A 140 10.77 -16.23 28.34
C ASP A 140 11.39 -16.65 27.00
N GLU A 141 12.72 -16.66 26.89
CA GLU A 141 13.42 -17.06 25.67
C GLU A 141 13.30 -18.56 25.36
N ARG A 142 13.19 -19.42 26.38
CA ARG A 142 12.85 -20.85 26.19
C ARG A 142 11.43 -21.05 25.69
N ARG A 143 10.50 -20.22 26.15
CA ARG A 143 9.11 -20.31 25.73
C ARG A 143 8.88 -19.82 24.30
N HIS A 144 9.55 -18.73 23.92
CA HIS A 144 9.24 -18.02 22.68
C HIS A 144 10.32 -18.16 21.60
N GLY A 145 11.56 -18.54 21.95
CA GLY A 145 12.63 -18.71 20.96
C GLY A 145 13.00 -17.43 20.21
N ARG A 146 12.98 -16.26 20.86
CA ARG A 146 13.07 -14.95 20.17
C ARG A 146 14.42 -14.67 19.52
N GLU A 147 15.48 -15.34 19.98
CA GLU A 147 16.80 -15.33 19.36
C GLU A 147 17.07 -16.46 18.38
N ASN A 148 16.16 -17.44 18.25
CA ASN A 148 16.31 -18.46 17.24
C ASN A 148 16.16 -17.82 15.85
N HIS A 149 17.04 -18.19 14.93
CA HIS A 149 16.92 -17.79 13.54
C HIS A 149 17.58 -18.81 12.63
N VAL A 150 17.19 -18.77 11.36
CA VAL A 150 17.91 -19.41 10.25
C VAL A 150 18.59 -18.33 9.42
N ALA A 151 19.75 -18.63 8.86
CA ALA A 151 20.53 -17.67 8.11
C ALA A 151 20.77 -18.12 6.67
N LEU A 152 20.59 -17.18 5.75
CA LEU A 152 20.88 -17.32 4.34
C LEU A 152 22.07 -16.45 3.99
N ALA A 153 23.17 -17.08 3.59
CA ALA A 153 24.29 -16.39 2.99
C ALA A 153 23.98 -16.01 1.54
N VAL A 154 24.41 -14.83 1.12
CA VAL A 154 24.37 -14.37 -0.26
C VAL A 154 25.82 -14.39 -0.78
N PRO A 155 26.26 -15.46 -1.49
CA PRO A 155 27.68 -15.66 -1.78
C PRO A 155 28.25 -14.65 -2.77
N GLU A 156 27.49 -14.32 -3.82
CA GLU A 156 27.89 -13.42 -4.90
C GLU A 156 27.14 -12.10 -4.80
N ALA A 157 27.50 -11.31 -3.80
CA ALA A 157 26.77 -10.10 -3.47
C ALA A 157 27.17 -8.89 -4.32
N ASP A 158 26.21 -8.37 -5.08
CA ASP A 158 26.24 -7.02 -5.62
C ASP A 158 25.05 -6.19 -5.09
N PRO A 159 25.13 -4.85 -5.08
CA PRO A 159 24.09 -4.00 -4.50
C PRO A 159 22.70 -4.17 -5.13
N VAL A 160 22.61 -4.45 -6.43
CA VAL A 160 21.34 -4.59 -7.15
C VAL A 160 20.69 -5.93 -6.80
N MET A 161 21.47 -7.01 -6.87
CA MET A 161 20.97 -8.34 -6.51
C MET A 161 20.56 -8.39 -5.04
N LEU A 162 21.37 -7.86 -4.12
CA LEU A 162 21.02 -7.80 -2.70
C LEU A 162 19.75 -6.99 -2.45
N ALA A 163 19.54 -5.87 -3.15
CA ALA A 163 18.29 -5.13 -3.05
C ALA A 163 17.08 -5.94 -3.53
N GLY A 164 17.23 -6.73 -4.60
CA GLY A 164 16.19 -7.64 -5.09
C GLY A 164 15.87 -8.74 -4.08
N VAL A 165 16.89 -9.39 -3.51
CA VAL A 165 16.73 -10.43 -2.48
C VAL A 165 16.09 -9.84 -1.22
N GLN A 166 16.57 -8.68 -0.74
CA GLN A 166 15.99 -7.98 0.41
C GLN A 166 14.52 -7.63 0.19
N ARG A 167 14.15 -7.08 -0.97
CA ARG A 167 12.77 -6.68 -1.28
C ARG A 167 11.84 -7.88 -1.41
N THR A 168 12.31 -8.95 -2.06
CA THR A 168 11.55 -10.21 -2.16
C THR A 168 11.28 -10.77 -0.77
N THR A 169 12.30 -10.86 0.08
CA THR A 169 12.12 -11.32 1.47
C THR A 169 11.21 -10.38 2.26
N ALA A 170 11.33 -9.06 2.08
CA ALA A 170 10.52 -8.06 2.79
C ALA A 170 9.02 -8.09 2.40
N ALA A 171 8.67 -8.68 1.25
CA ALA A 171 7.28 -8.89 0.84
C ALA A 171 6.59 -9.98 1.68
N HIS A 172 7.36 -10.92 2.24
CA HIS A 172 6.85 -12.04 3.03
C HIS A 172 7.15 -11.94 4.52
N LEU A 173 8.25 -11.26 4.89
CA LEU A 173 8.70 -11.08 6.27
C LEU A 173 8.91 -9.61 6.58
N ARG A 174 8.76 -9.22 7.84
CA ARG A 174 9.01 -7.84 8.26
C ARG A 174 10.50 -7.61 8.53
N PRO A 175 11.13 -6.55 8.01
CA PRO A 175 12.46 -6.12 8.45
C PRO A 175 12.55 -5.99 9.99
N ASP A 176 13.61 -6.51 10.60
CA ASP A 176 13.83 -6.60 12.08
C ASP A 176 15.24 -6.18 12.50
N GLY A 177 15.75 -5.11 11.88
CA GLY A 177 17.07 -4.55 12.13
C GLY A 177 18.16 -5.19 11.28
N GLY A 178 19.41 -4.90 11.62
CA GLY A 178 20.57 -5.32 10.86
C GLY A 178 21.82 -4.53 11.27
N GLY A 179 22.93 -4.79 10.63
CA GLY A 179 24.19 -4.09 10.89
C GLY A 179 25.30 -4.48 9.94
N TYR A 180 26.39 -3.71 9.97
CA TYR A 180 27.65 -4.06 9.32
C TYR A 180 28.67 -4.44 10.39
N ASN A 181 29.19 -5.67 10.34
CA ASN A 181 30.26 -6.13 11.20
C ASN A 181 31.61 -5.93 10.51
N ARG A 182 32.39 -4.96 10.99
CA ARG A 182 33.74 -4.65 10.46
C ARG A 182 34.76 -5.77 10.68
N HIS A 183 34.58 -6.60 11.71
CA HIS A 183 35.53 -7.68 12.01
C HIS A 183 35.37 -8.87 11.04
N GLU A 184 34.14 -9.17 10.66
CA GLU A 184 33.81 -10.25 9.72
C GLU A 184 33.64 -9.75 8.28
N ASN A 185 33.71 -8.43 8.06
CA ASN A 185 33.45 -7.76 6.78
C ASN A 185 32.11 -8.23 6.18
N CYS A 186 31.04 -8.20 6.98
CA CYS A 186 29.73 -8.66 6.54
C CYS A 186 28.61 -7.69 6.91
N THR A 187 27.64 -7.54 6.01
CA THR A 187 26.37 -6.87 6.26
C THR A 187 25.31 -7.93 6.56
N VAL A 188 24.55 -7.70 7.63
CA VAL A 188 23.49 -8.59 8.11
C VAL A 188 22.17 -7.85 8.10
N LEU A 189 21.14 -8.45 7.51
CA LEU A 189 19.77 -7.98 7.51
C LEU A 189 18.88 -9.01 8.20
N TYR A 190 18.17 -8.60 9.24
CA TYR A 190 17.22 -9.46 9.94
C TYR A 190 15.81 -9.24 9.42
N PHE A 191 15.05 -10.32 9.34
CA PHE A 191 13.62 -10.32 9.08
C PHE A 191 12.91 -11.14 10.15
N ARG A 192 11.62 -10.89 10.33
CA ARG A 192 10.79 -11.60 11.30
C ARG A 192 9.40 -11.90 10.78
N ASP A 193 8.86 -13.01 11.26
CA ASP A 193 7.43 -13.28 11.33
C ASP A 193 7.10 -13.70 12.76
N ALA A 194 6.52 -12.78 13.52
CA ALA A 194 6.15 -13.02 14.92
C ALA A 194 4.93 -13.93 15.08
N GLN A 195 4.18 -14.19 13.99
CA GLN A 195 3.00 -15.04 13.99
C GLN A 195 3.28 -16.43 13.42
N HIS A 196 4.52 -16.70 12.99
CA HIS A 196 4.89 -17.98 12.43
C HIS A 196 4.65 -19.13 13.43
N ALA A 197 4.06 -20.23 12.98
CA ALA A 197 3.67 -21.33 13.87
C ALA A 197 4.86 -22.06 14.50
N ASN A 198 6.01 -22.08 13.80
CA ASN A 198 7.25 -22.70 14.28
C ASN A 198 8.26 -21.62 14.73
N PRO A 199 8.65 -21.57 16.02
CA PRO A 199 9.63 -20.63 16.57
C PRO A 199 11.00 -20.64 15.89
N ALA A 200 11.40 -21.75 15.27
CA ALA A 200 12.68 -21.82 14.57
C ALA A 200 12.76 -20.90 13.34
N PHE A 201 11.61 -20.52 12.79
CA PHE A 201 11.48 -19.67 11.61
C PHE A 201 10.88 -18.30 11.93
N HIS A 202 10.81 -17.92 13.21
CA HIS A 202 10.36 -16.58 13.62
C HIS A 202 11.26 -15.48 13.09
N ARG A 203 12.53 -15.79 12.85
CA ARG A 203 13.52 -14.86 12.30
C ARG A 203 14.34 -15.51 11.20
N LEU A 204 14.60 -14.71 10.19
CA LEU A 204 15.50 -15.02 9.09
C LEU A 204 16.63 -13.99 9.11
N GLU A 205 17.85 -14.47 9.09
CA GLU A 205 19.04 -13.67 8.88
C GLU A 205 19.47 -13.77 7.41
N MET A 206 19.82 -12.64 6.82
CA MET A 206 20.47 -12.59 5.53
C MET A 206 21.86 -11.99 5.72
N ILE A 207 22.89 -12.74 5.36
CA ILE A 207 24.29 -12.35 5.55
C ILE A 207 25.01 -12.26 4.21
N SER A 208 25.76 -11.19 4.04
CA SER A 208 26.52 -10.93 2.82
C SER A 208 27.90 -10.37 3.17
N THR A 209 28.93 -10.82 2.45
CA THR A 209 30.27 -10.22 2.56
C THR A 209 30.25 -8.81 1.95
N GLY A 210 30.89 -7.85 2.61
CA GLY A 210 30.97 -6.44 2.19
C GLY A 210 30.06 -5.48 2.95
N GLU A 211 30.27 -4.19 2.72
CA GLU A 211 29.51 -3.09 3.32
C GLU A 211 28.53 -2.50 2.30
N PHE A 212 27.24 -2.46 2.65
CA PHE A 212 26.18 -1.92 1.76
C PHE A 212 25.37 -0.82 2.47
N PRO A 213 25.92 0.40 2.67
CA PRO A 213 25.28 1.43 3.48
C PRO A 213 23.89 1.86 3.01
N PRO A 214 23.62 2.06 1.69
CA PRO A 214 22.29 2.44 1.22
C PRO A 214 21.23 1.37 1.51
N LEU A 215 21.58 0.10 1.29
CA LEU A 215 20.69 -1.06 1.54
C LEU A 215 20.39 -1.18 3.03
N LEU A 216 21.42 -1.15 3.87
CA LEU A 216 21.27 -1.24 5.32
C LEU A 216 20.43 -0.07 5.85
N ALA A 217 20.68 1.16 5.38
CA ALA A 217 19.88 2.31 5.79
C ALA A 217 18.40 2.20 5.38
N ALA A 218 18.10 1.66 4.19
CA ALA A 218 16.73 1.38 3.77
C ALA A 218 16.07 0.33 4.67
N HIS A 219 16.72 -0.82 4.84
CA HIS A 219 16.22 -1.90 5.68
C HIS A 219 15.97 -1.47 7.13
N LEU A 220 16.88 -0.68 7.71
CA LEU A 220 16.72 -0.15 9.07
C LEU A 220 15.52 0.81 9.19
N ARG A 221 15.26 1.65 8.18
CA ARG A 221 14.05 2.49 8.16
C ARG A 221 12.78 1.65 8.14
N ASP A 222 12.76 0.59 7.34
CA ASP A 222 11.60 -0.29 7.20
C ASP A 222 11.40 -1.17 8.45
N SER A 223 12.47 -1.40 9.22
CA SER A 223 12.43 -2.15 10.48
C SER A 223 11.94 -1.36 11.70
N ALA A 224 11.61 -0.08 11.52
CA ALA A 224 11.15 0.80 12.59
C ALA A 224 9.63 1.08 12.46
N PRO A 225 8.75 0.28 13.09
CA PRO A 225 7.30 0.46 12.99
C PRO A 225 6.83 1.87 13.35
N GLY A 226 7.49 2.50 14.33
CA GLY A 226 7.20 3.88 14.73
C GLY A 226 7.43 4.88 13.59
N LEU A 227 8.45 4.70 12.75
CA LEU A 227 8.68 5.54 11.59
C LEU A 227 7.60 5.33 10.53
N GLY A 228 7.18 4.09 10.31
CA GLY A 228 6.06 3.76 9.41
C GLY A 228 4.76 4.42 9.86
N LEU A 229 4.42 4.31 11.15
CA LEU A 229 3.23 4.95 11.72
C LEU A 229 3.32 6.48 11.63
N LEU A 230 4.47 7.07 11.94
CA LEU A 230 4.67 8.52 11.79
C LEU A 230 4.44 8.97 10.35
N ARG A 231 4.93 8.24 9.35
CA ARG A 231 4.68 8.57 7.93
C ARG A 231 3.18 8.62 7.62
N LEU A 232 2.42 7.61 8.07
CA LEU A 232 0.96 7.58 7.91
C LEU A 232 0.29 8.79 8.58
N LEU A 233 0.65 9.09 9.83
CA LEU A 233 0.09 10.23 10.59
C LEU A 233 0.40 11.58 9.93
N THR A 234 1.56 11.71 9.29
CA THR A 234 1.97 12.94 8.61
C THR A 234 1.49 13.05 7.16
N GLY A 235 0.84 12.02 6.62
CA GLY A 235 0.36 12.01 5.22
C GLY A 235 -0.62 13.15 4.92
N ALA A 236 -1.44 13.54 5.90
CA ALA A 236 -2.37 14.67 5.78
C ALA A 236 -1.66 16.01 5.48
N TRP A 237 -0.41 16.16 5.91
CA TRP A 237 0.39 17.35 5.63
C TRP A 237 0.79 17.42 4.16
N ALA A 238 1.03 16.27 3.52
CA ALA A 238 1.34 16.20 2.10
C ALA A 238 0.14 16.68 1.26
N THR A 239 -1.07 16.22 1.57
CA THR A 239 -2.31 16.68 0.92
C THR A 239 -2.47 18.20 1.03
N GLN A 240 -2.27 18.77 2.23
CA GLN A 240 -2.36 20.22 2.44
C GLN A 240 -1.23 20.98 1.74
N ALA A 241 -0.01 20.44 1.69
CA ALA A 241 1.11 21.06 0.99
C ALA A 241 0.86 21.15 -0.52
N VAL A 242 0.34 20.09 -1.13
CA VAL A 242 -0.04 20.06 -2.55
C VAL A 242 -1.20 21.02 -2.82
N ALA A 243 -2.24 21.00 -1.97
CA ALA A 243 -3.37 21.92 -2.07
C ALA A 243 -2.95 23.40 -1.96
N THR A 244 -2.06 23.70 -1.02
CA THR A 244 -1.48 25.04 -0.87
C THR A 244 -0.69 25.44 -2.12
N ALA A 245 0.07 24.50 -2.72
CA ALA A 245 0.83 24.79 -3.92
C ALA A 245 -0.05 25.17 -5.11
N VAL A 246 -1.17 24.45 -5.31
CA VAL A 246 -2.13 24.77 -6.38
C VAL A 246 -2.91 26.04 -6.09
N GLU A 247 -3.30 26.30 -4.84
CA GLU A 247 -3.99 27.54 -4.45
C GLU A 247 -3.12 28.78 -4.71
N LEU A 248 -1.82 28.67 -4.45
CA LEU A 248 -0.82 29.70 -4.77
C LEU A 248 -0.42 29.74 -6.25
N ARG A 249 -0.98 28.85 -7.08
CA ARG A 249 -0.62 28.67 -8.50
C ARG A 249 0.89 28.45 -8.72
N LEU A 250 1.58 27.85 -7.75
CA LEU A 250 3.01 27.56 -7.86
C LEU A 250 3.36 26.72 -9.09
N PRO A 251 2.59 25.68 -9.45
CA PRO A 251 2.87 24.92 -10.67
C PRO A 251 2.84 25.79 -11.93
N ASP A 252 1.87 26.69 -12.06
CA ASP A 252 1.79 27.58 -13.23
C ASP A 252 2.98 28.54 -13.30
N HIS A 253 3.42 29.07 -12.16
CA HIS A 253 4.62 29.91 -12.06
C HIS A 253 5.94 29.14 -12.24
N LEU A 254 5.88 27.81 -12.18
CA LEU A 254 6.99 26.87 -12.38
C LEU A 254 6.84 26.07 -13.69
N ALA A 255 6.04 26.55 -14.65
CA ALA A 255 6.00 26.00 -16.00
C ALA A 255 7.38 26.01 -16.66
N ASP A 256 8.21 27.00 -16.27
CA ASP A 256 9.66 27.02 -16.45
C ASP A 256 10.36 27.01 -15.07
N THR A 257 11.68 27.16 -15.05
CA THR A 257 12.41 27.30 -13.78
C THR A 257 12.28 28.70 -13.19
N ALA A 258 12.19 28.80 -11.86
CA ALA A 258 12.13 30.09 -11.17
C ALA A 258 12.88 30.10 -9.83
N GLU A 259 13.48 31.25 -9.52
CA GLU A 259 14.15 31.47 -8.24
C GLU A 259 13.15 31.78 -7.10
N LEU A 260 13.51 31.39 -5.87
CA LEU A 260 12.65 31.55 -4.70
C LEU A 260 12.17 33.00 -4.46
N PRO A 261 13.02 34.05 -4.56
CA PRO A 261 12.55 35.43 -4.39
C PRO A 261 11.52 35.85 -5.44
N ALA A 262 11.70 35.41 -6.70
CA ALA A 262 10.78 35.72 -7.79
C ALA A 262 9.44 35.00 -7.60
N LEU A 263 9.46 33.72 -7.20
CA LEU A 263 8.25 32.97 -6.87
C LEU A 263 7.49 33.59 -5.70
N ALA A 264 8.20 34.02 -4.64
CA ALA A 264 7.58 34.66 -3.50
C ALA A 264 6.88 35.96 -3.90
N ALA A 265 7.52 36.78 -4.76
CA ALA A 265 6.91 38.00 -5.28
C ALA A 265 5.70 37.71 -6.18
N ALA A 266 5.80 36.73 -7.09
CA ALA A 266 4.72 36.36 -8.02
C ALA A 266 3.47 35.82 -7.31
N THR A 267 3.68 35.09 -6.21
CA THR A 267 2.60 34.47 -5.41
C THR A 267 2.14 35.31 -4.21
N GLY A 268 2.79 36.45 -3.95
CA GLY A 268 2.49 37.29 -2.77
C GLY A 268 2.78 36.60 -1.44
N THR A 269 3.79 35.74 -1.37
CA THR A 269 4.08 34.91 -0.18
C THR A 269 5.33 35.37 0.59
N HIS A 270 5.40 34.98 1.85
CA HIS A 270 6.62 35.15 2.66
C HIS A 270 7.71 34.18 2.19
N GLN A 271 8.84 34.73 1.74
CA GLN A 271 9.91 33.97 1.08
C GLN A 271 10.40 32.75 1.87
N ASP A 272 10.68 32.88 3.18
CA ASP A 272 11.19 31.75 3.97
C ASP A 272 10.12 30.68 4.19
N SER A 273 8.84 31.08 4.26
CA SER A 273 7.71 30.15 4.40
C SER A 273 7.51 29.37 3.11
N LEU A 274 7.56 30.05 1.96
CA LEU A 274 7.54 29.40 0.65
C LEU A 274 8.74 28.45 0.48
N GLY A 275 9.94 28.86 0.90
CA GLY A 275 11.13 28.02 0.87
C GLY A 275 10.99 26.74 1.72
N ARG A 276 10.25 26.79 2.83
CA ARG A 276 9.92 25.60 3.64
C ARG A 276 8.93 24.68 2.91
N LEU A 277 7.91 25.25 2.29
CA LEU A 277 6.92 24.50 1.50
C LEU A 277 7.59 23.80 0.31
N LEU A 278 8.38 24.52 -0.49
CA LEU A 278 9.09 23.96 -1.65
C LEU A 278 10.07 22.85 -1.25
N ARG A 279 10.76 22.98 -0.10
CA ARG A 279 11.60 21.90 0.43
C ARG A 279 10.80 20.65 0.75
N TYR A 280 9.60 20.80 1.31
CA TYR A 280 8.73 19.66 1.61
C TYR A 280 8.17 19.04 0.33
N LEU A 281 7.66 19.85 -0.61
CA LEU A 281 7.20 19.40 -1.93
C LEU A 281 8.31 18.69 -2.71
N ALA A 282 9.59 19.07 -2.53
CA ALA A 282 10.72 18.36 -3.12
C ALA A 282 10.92 16.95 -2.54
N THR A 283 10.62 16.73 -1.26
CA THR A 283 10.63 15.37 -0.69
C THR A 283 9.47 14.49 -1.16
N LEU A 284 8.42 15.12 -1.69
CA LEU A 284 7.25 14.48 -2.28
C LEU A 284 7.40 14.32 -3.81
N ASP A 285 8.55 14.70 -4.37
CA ASP A 285 8.83 14.68 -5.81
C ASP A 285 7.84 15.51 -6.64
N VAL A 286 7.29 16.60 -6.11
CA VAL A 286 6.43 17.55 -6.85
C VAL A 286 7.25 18.65 -7.51
N VAL A 287 8.33 19.06 -6.86
CA VAL A 287 9.31 20.04 -7.37
C VAL A 287 10.72 19.50 -7.14
N ARG A 288 11.71 20.07 -7.82
CA ARG A 288 13.12 19.80 -7.54
C ARG A 288 13.92 21.09 -7.48
N ALA A 289 14.92 21.13 -6.61
CA ALA A 289 15.90 22.20 -6.61
C ALA A 289 16.87 22.00 -7.79
N VAL A 290 17.10 23.08 -8.54
CA VAL A 290 18.03 23.15 -9.67
C VAL A 290 18.94 24.36 -9.49
N PRO A 291 20.08 24.46 -10.21
CA PRO A 291 20.96 25.62 -10.09
C PRO A 291 20.26 26.98 -10.32
N ALA A 292 19.22 27.00 -11.16
CA ALA A 292 18.41 28.19 -11.47
C ALA A 292 17.21 28.42 -10.52
N GLY A 293 17.14 27.71 -9.39
CA GLY A 293 16.03 27.81 -8.43
C GLY A 293 15.26 26.50 -8.29
N TYR A 294 13.98 26.51 -8.65
CA TYR A 294 13.09 25.34 -8.60
C TYR A 294 12.51 25.04 -9.97
N ALA A 295 12.21 23.77 -10.21
CA ALA A 295 11.53 23.26 -11.40
C ALA A 295 10.48 22.23 -11.00
N LEU A 296 9.42 22.07 -11.81
CA LEU A 296 8.50 20.95 -11.65
C LEU A 296 9.18 19.62 -12.02
N THR A 297 8.70 18.57 -11.38
CA THR A 297 8.91 17.18 -11.79
C THR A 297 7.73 16.74 -12.66
N GLU A 298 7.76 15.51 -13.19
CA GLU A 298 6.61 14.94 -13.91
C GLU A 298 5.32 14.95 -13.07
N LEU A 299 5.43 14.68 -11.76
CA LEU A 299 4.29 14.75 -10.85
C LEU A 299 3.77 16.18 -10.66
N GLY A 300 4.68 17.16 -10.60
CA GLY A 300 4.32 18.57 -10.47
C GLY A 300 3.65 19.15 -11.70
N GLU A 301 4.02 18.69 -12.91
CA GLU A 301 3.40 19.14 -14.17
C GLU A 301 1.89 18.84 -14.21
N LEU A 302 1.44 17.73 -13.61
CA LEU A 302 0.02 17.37 -13.51
C LEU A 302 -0.81 18.40 -12.72
N LEU A 303 -0.18 19.29 -11.95
CA LEU A 303 -0.86 20.29 -11.13
C LEU A 303 -0.99 21.65 -11.83
N ARG A 304 -0.44 21.79 -13.04
CA ARG A 304 -0.62 23.00 -13.85
C ARG A 304 -2.03 23.10 -14.39
N THR A 305 -2.50 24.32 -14.57
CA THR A 305 -3.86 24.61 -15.06
C THR A 305 -3.99 24.50 -16.59
N ASP A 306 -2.88 24.52 -17.32
CA ASP A 306 -2.83 24.61 -18.79
C ASP A 306 -2.48 23.29 -19.49
N VAL A 307 -2.53 22.16 -18.76
CA VAL A 307 -2.24 20.82 -19.29
C VAL A 307 -3.51 19.97 -19.40
N ASP A 308 -3.56 19.13 -20.43
CA ASP A 308 -4.62 18.12 -20.52
C ASP A 308 -4.49 17.11 -19.38
N GLY A 309 -5.62 16.72 -18.79
CA GLY A 309 -5.64 15.85 -17.62
C GLY A 309 -5.15 16.50 -16.31
N SER A 310 -5.15 17.82 -16.21
CA SER A 310 -4.79 18.54 -14.99
C SER A 310 -5.51 18.03 -13.74
N MET A 311 -4.75 17.77 -12.67
CA MET A 311 -5.23 17.40 -11.35
C MET A 311 -5.33 18.61 -10.39
N HIS A 312 -5.21 19.83 -10.90
CA HIS A 312 -5.26 21.06 -10.11
C HIS A 312 -6.55 21.17 -9.28
N SER A 313 -7.72 21.03 -9.93
CA SER A 313 -9.01 21.11 -9.26
C SER A 313 -9.19 19.98 -8.24
N LEU A 314 -8.72 18.77 -8.57
CA LEU A 314 -8.77 17.62 -7.67
C LEU A 314 -7.94 17.87 -6.39
N ALA A 315 -6.74 18.43 -6.53
CA ALA A 315 -5.91 18.81 -5.38
C ALA A 315 -6.60 19.84 -4.48
N ARG A 316 -7.30 20.82 -5.06
CA ARG A 316 -8.09 21.81 -4.29
C ARG A 316 -9.26 21.16 -3.56
N MET A 317 -10.01 20.25 -4.19
CA MET A 317 -11.09 19.51 -3.52
C MET A 317 -10.57 18.66 -2.36
N TYR A 318 -9.47 17.94 -2.60
CA TYR A 318 -8.83 17.06 -1.63
C TYR A 318 -8.22 17.78 -0.43
N GLY A 319 -7.65 18.97 -0.62
CA GLY A 319 -7.18 19.83 0.46
C GLY A 319 -8.27 20.70 1.09
N GLY A 320 -9.43 20.80 0.46
CA GLY A 320 -10.54 21.65 0.86
C GLY A 320 -11.66 20.85 1.54
N PRO A 321 -12.88 20.80 0.95
CA PRO A 321 -14.02 20.16 1.59
C PRO A 321 -13.81 18.71 1.99
N PHE A 322 -13.15 17.90 1.15
CA PHE A 322 -12.89 16.48 1.45
C PHE A 322 -11.91 16.31 2.61
N TYR A 323 -10.89 17.15 2.72
CA TYR A 323 -9.99 17.15 3.88
C TYR A 323 -10.78 17.39 5.19
N ARG A 324 -11.72 18.35 5.15
CA ARG A 324 -12.52 18.72 6.31
C ARG A 324 -13.52 17.63 6.70
N SER A 325 -14.13 16.93 5.75
CA SER A 325 -15.02 15.82 6.04
C SER A 325 -14.27 14.66 6.73
N PHE A 326 -13.08 14.31 6.27
CA PHE A 326 -12.24 13.29 6.91
C PHE A 326 -11.84 13.64 8.36
N GLY A 327 -11.82 14.93 8.72
CA GLY A 327 -11.62 15.36 10.10
C GLY A 327 -12.68 14.87 11.09
N ALA A 328 -13.87 14.46 10.59
CA ALA A 328 -14.96 13.91 11.38
C ALA A 328 -15.17 12.40 11.21
N LEU A 329 -14.25 11.68 10.55
CA LEU A 329 -14.36 10.24 10.23
C LEU A 329 -14.69 9.37 11.45
N THR A 330 -14.12 9.67 12.63
CA THR A 330 -14.41 8.92 13.87
C THR A 330 -15.91 8.84 14.15
N GLU A 331 -16.64 9.92 13.89
CA GLU A 331 -18.09 9.91 14.07
C GLU A 331 -18.79 9.10 12.99
N ALA A 332 -18.44 9.29 11.72
CA ALA A 332 -19.05 8.52 10.63
C ALA A 332 -18.92 7.01 10.86
N VAL A 333 -17.78 6.56 11.39
CA VAL A 333 -17.58 5.15 11.77
C VAL A 333 -18.48 4.73 12.95
N ARG A 334 -18.81 5.64 13.87
CA ARG A 334 -19.69 5.34 15.02
C ARG A 334 -21.17 5.30 14.64
N THR A 335 -21.60 6.18 13.74
CA THR A 335 -23.02 6.36 13.42
C THR A 335 -23.44 5.68 12.12
N GLY A 336 -22.50 5.46 11.20
CA GLY A 336 -22.78 5.08 9.81
C GLY A 336 -23.28 6.24 8.95
N GLU A 337 -23.31 7.47 9.48
CA GLU A 337 -23.77 8.68 8.78
C GLU A 337 -22.59 9.46 8.18
N GLU A 338 -22.82 10.21 7.11
CA GLU A 338 -21.77 10.92 6.39
C GLU A 338 -21.16 12.09 7.19
N SER A 339 -19.83 12.14 7.24
CA SER A 339 -19.09 13.20 7.93
C SER A 339 -19.32 14.58 7.31
N PHE A 340 -19.51 14.66 6.00
CA PHE A 340 -19.67 15.90 5.26
C PHE A 340 -20.90 16.68 5.73
N ALA A 341 -22.06 16.02 5.87
CA ALA A 341 -23.28 16.68 6.33
C ALA A 341 -23.12 17.25 7.75
N LYS A 342 -22.40 16.55 8.62
CA LYS A 342 -22.08 17.05 9.96
C LYS A 342 -21.19 18.29 9.94
N VAL A 343 -20.19 18.34 9.05
CA VAL A 343 -19.21 19.44 8.97
C VAL A 343 -19.80 20.67 8.27
N PHE A 344 -20.62 20.47 7.23
CA PHE A 344 -21.13 21.54 6.37
C PHE A 344 -22.62 21.86 6.58
N GLY A 345 -23.31 21.10 7.43
CA GLY A 345 -24.71 21.31 7.80
C GLY A 345 -25.74 20.85 6.75
N ALA A 346 -25.29 20.24 5.66
CA ALA A 346 -26.14 19.73 4.58
C ALA A 346 -25.44 18.59 3.83
N HIS A 347 -26.24 17.72 3.22
CA HIS A 347 -25.75 16.66 2.33
C HIS A 347 -24.85 17.24 1.21
N HIS A 348 -23.88 16.45 0.75
CA HIS A 348 -22.85 16.85 -0.21
C HIS A 348 -23.40 17.62 -1.43
N PHE A 349 -24.30 17.00 -2.19
CA PHE A 349 -24.89 17.63 -3.38
C PHE A 349 -25.74 18.86 -3.05
N THR A 350 -26.41 18.89 -1.89
CA THR A 350 -27.19 20.07 -1.46
C THR A 350 -26.27 21.24 -1.13
N HIS A 351 -25.13 20.97 -0.50
CA HIS A 351 -24.12 21.98 -0.22
C HIS A 351 -23.49 22.54 -1.51
N LEU A 352 -23.10 21.65 -2.44
CA LEU A 352 -22.58 22.06 -3.75
C LEU A 352 -23.59 22.92 -4.53
N ALA A 353 -24.87 22.55 -4.55
CA ALA A 353 -25.90 23.32 -5.24
C ALA A 353 -26.10 24.74 -4.68
N GLY A 354 -25.68 24.99 -3.44
CA GLY A 354 -25.71 26.31 -2.80
C GLY A 354 -24.54 27.23 -3.17
N ASP A 355 -23.49 26.70 -3.80
CA ASP A 355 -22.26 27.42 -4.14
C ASP A 355 -21.80 27.07 -5.58
N PRO A 356 -22.10 27.94 -6.56
CA PRO A 356 -21.75 27.68 -7.96
C PRO A 356 -20.25 27.50 -8.22
N GLU A 357 -19.38 28.21 -7.48
CA GLU A 357 -17.92 28.07 -7.65
C GLU A 357 -17.45 26.71 -7.15
N LEU A 358 -18.00 26.25 -6.03
CA LEU A 358 -17.68 24.94 -5.47
C LEU A 358 -18.26 23.80 -6.32
N ALA A 359 -19.46 23.96 -6.88
CA ALA A 359 -20.05 23.01 -7.80
C ALA A 359 -19.17 22.85 -9.07
N GLU A 360 -18.72 23.96 -9.64
CA GLU A 360 -17.81 23.94 -10.78
C GLU A 360 -16.47 23.28 -10.43
N LEU A 361 -15.90 23.60 -9.25
CA LEU A 361 -14.68 22.96 -8.78
C LEU A 361 -14.86 21.43 -8.64
N PHE A 362 -15.99 20.97 -8.11
CA PHE A 362 -16.32 19.55 -8.01
C PHE A 362 -16.40 18.90 -9.39
N HIS A 363 -17.12 19.51 -10.34
CA HIS A 363 -17.24 19.00 -11.71
C HIS A 363 -15.86 18.89 -12.40
N GLN A 364 -15.03 19.92 -12.31
CA GLN A 364 -13.66 19.88 -12.85
C GLN A 364 -12.80 18.80 -12.19
N SER A 365 -12.97 18.58 -10.89
CA SER A 365 -12.25 17.53 -10.16
C SER A 365 -12.69 16.12 -10.58
N MET A 366 -13.97 15.94 -10.86
CA MET A 366 -14.50 14.68 -11.39
C MET A 366 -14.00 14.44 -12.82
N ALA A 367 -13.87 15.49 -13.63
CA ALA A 367 -13.28 15.43 -14.96
C ALA A 367 -11.78 15.08 -14.92
N ALA A 368 -11.00 15.55 -13.94
CA ALA A 368 -9.57 15.20 -13.81
C ALA A 368 -9.28 13.68 -13.73
N SER A 369 -10.29 12.84 -13.49
CA SER A 369 -10.22 11.36 -13.61
C SER A 369 -10.27 10.84 -15.07
N ASN A 370 -10.00 11.70 -16.05
CA ASN A 370 -10.10 11.50 -17.51
C ASN A 370 -9.44 10.22 -18.07
N ALA A 371 -8.45 9.65 -17.37
CA ALA A 371 -7.77 8.43 -17.83
C ALA A 371 -8.71 7.23 -17.97
N MET A 372 -9.71 7.07 -17.09
CA MET A 372 -10.70 5.99 -17.19
C MET A 372 -11.56 6.11 -18.46
N PHE A 373 -11.97 7.34 -18.79
CA PHE A 373 -12.89 7.61 -19.89
C PHE A 373 -12.21 7.44 -21.25
N SER A 374 -10.95 7.84 -21.37
CA SER A 374 -10.19 7.65 -22.60
C SER A 374 -10.09 6.17 -22.99
N GLU A 375 -9.82 5.29 -22.03
CA GLU A 375 -9.68 3.87 -22.34
C GLU A 375 -11.02 3.17 -22.62
N LEU A 376 -12.11 3.65 -22.00
CA LEU A 376 -13.47 3.19 -22.32
C LEU A 376 -13.77 3.31 -23.82
N THR A 377 -13.41 4.43 -24.45
CA THR A 377 -13.67 4.66 -25.89
C THR A 377 -12.92 3.71 -26.82
N ARG A 378 -11.88 3.02 -26.34
CA ARG A 378 -11.11 2.03 -27.10
C ARG A 378 -11.62 0.61 -26.89
N LEU A 379 -12.22 0.34 -25.73
CA LEU A 379 -12.73 -0.98 -25.34
C LEU A 379 -14.14 -1.25 -25.86
N VAL A 380 -14.92 -0.19 -26.10
CA VAL A 380 -16.33 -0.28 -26.50
C VAL A 380 -16.54 0.42 -27.84
N ASP A 381 -17.10 -0.31 -28.81
CA ASP A 381 -17.56 0.26 -30.07
C ASP A 381 -18.97 0.84 -29.91
N PHE A 382 -19.05 2.13 -29.65
CA PHE A 382 -20.33 2.86 -29.55
C PHE A 382 -20.91 3.21 -30.93
N GLY A 383 -20.12 3.10 -32.00
CA GLY A 383 -20.56 3.38 -33.37
C GLY A 383 -21.62 2.40 -33.87
N ALA A 384 -21.54 1.14 -33.44
CA ALA A 384 -22.56 0.11 -33.68
C ALA A 384 -23.83 0.29 -32.82
N ALA A 385 -23.69 0.94 -31.65
CA ALA A 385 -24.80 1.16 -30.74
C ALA A 385 -25.79 2.19 -31.30
N GLY A 386 -25.33 3.31 -31.86
CA GLY A 386 -26.22 4.32 -32.42
C GLY A 386 -26.53 5.45 -31.43
N THR A 387 -27.23 5.17 -30.33
CA THR A 387 -27.58 6.18 -29.30
C THR A 387 -27.06 5.80 -27.92
N VAL A 388 -26.24 6.69 -27.33
CA VAL A 388 -25.68 6.54 -25.98
C VAL A 388 -26.42 7.47 -25.01
N VAL A 389 -26.93 6.93 -23.91
CA VAL A 389 -27.61 7.70 -22.85
C VAL A 389 -26.70 7.75 -21.63
N ASP A 390 -26.20 8.93 -21.29
CA ASP A 390 -25.37 9.18 -20.11
C ASP A 390 -26.25 9.67 -18.96
N ILE A 391 -26.52 8.80 -17.98
CA ILE A 391 -27.40 9.07 -16.84
C ILE A 391 -26.57 9.66 -15.70
N ALA A 392 -26.98 10.82 -15.20
CA ALA A 392 -26.23 11.61 -14.24
C ALA A 392 -24.81 11.95 -14.75
N GLY A 393 -24.70 12.26 -16.04
CA GLY A 393 -23.42 12.47 -16.73
C GLY A 393 -22.71 13.79 -16.37
N GLY A 394 -23.27 14.60 -15.47
CA GLY A 394 -22.68 15.82 -14.96
C GLY A 394 -22.43 16.87 -16.05
N ASN A 395 -21.16 17.27 -16.20
CA ASN A 395 -20.74 18.22 -17.24
C ASN A 395 -20.62 17.59 -18.64
N GLY A 396 -20.90 16.29 -18.79
CA GLY A 396 -20.94 15.62 -20.09
C GLY A 396 -19.56 15.25 -20.68
N GLU A 397 -18.48 15.30 -19.89
CA GLU A 397 -17.12 14.97 -20.34
C GLU A 397 -17.02 13.55 -20.92
N LEU A 398 -17.63 12.57 -20.24
CA LEU A 398 -17.67 11.18 -20.68
C LEU A 398 -18.37 11.07 -22.04
N LEU A 399 -19.58 11.60 -22.15
CA LEU A 399 -20.34 11.58 -23.39
C LEU A 399 -19.61 12.31 -24.54
N ALA A 400 -19.00 13.47 -24.27
CA ALA A 400 -18.23 14.23 -25.25
C ALA A 400 -17.09 13.39 -25.83
N ARG A 401 -16.35 12.67 -24.98
CA ARG A 401 -15.26 11.78 -25.39
C ARG A 401 -15.76 10.60 -26.20
N VAL A 402 -16.82 9.92 -25.73
CA VAL A 402 -17.44 8.80 -26.45
C VAL A 402 -17.85 9.23 -27.85
N LEU A 403 -18.54 10.36 -27.99
CA LEU A 403 -19.01 10.85 -29.28
C LEU A 403 -17.89 11.38 -30.17
N THR A 404 -16.82 11.92 -29.60
CA THR A 404 -15.65 12.36 -30.37
C THR A 404 -14.93 11.16 -30.98
N ALA A 405 -14.78 10.07 -30.22
CA ALA A 405 -14.17 8.83 -30.69
C ALA A 405 -15.07 8.03 -31.65
N ASN A 406 -16.39 8.24 -31.59
CA ASN A 406 -17.40 7.52 -32.39
C ASN A 406 -18.24 8.51 -33.22
N PRO A 407 -17.79 8.92 -34.43
CA PRO A 407 -18.42 9.98 -35.20
C PRO A 407 -19.87 9.71 -35.63
N THR A 408 -20.26 8.43 -35.74
CA THR A 408 -21.60 8.00 -36.14
C THR A 408 -22.59 7.94 -34.97
N ALA A 409 -22.11 7.93 -33.74
CA ALA A 409 -22.95 7.85 -32.55
C ALA A 409 -23.63 9.20 -32.24
N ARG A 410 -24.80 9.12 -31.61
CA ARG A 410 -25.55 10.23 -31.01
C ARG A 410 -25.64 10.03 -29.51
N GLY A 411 -25.81 11.12 -28.77
CA GLY A 411 -25.82 11.10 -27.31
C GLY A 411 -27.05 11.78 -26.71
N ILE A 412 -27.47 11.27 -25.56
CA ILE A 412 -28.40 11.93 -24.64
C ILE A 412 -27.66 12.15 -23.33
N LEU A 413 -27.44 13.41 -22.93
CA LEU A 413 -26.96 13.75 -21.59
C LEU A 413 -28.17 13.99 -20.69
N PHE A 414 -28.36 13.14 -19.69
CA PHE A 414 -29.49 13.22 -18.77
C PHE A 414 -29.03 13.54 -17.34
N ASP A 415 -29.42 14.71 -16.82
CA ASP A 415 -29.05 15.15 -15.48
C ASP A 415 -30.04 16.19 -14.93
N LEU A 416 -29.86 16.58 -13.68
CA LEU A 416 -30.57 17.69 -13.06
C LEU A 416 -30.32 18.99 -13.85
N PRO A 417 -31.31 19.91 -13.88
CA PRO A 417 -31.16 21.19 -14.59
C PRO A 417 -29.89 21.97 -14.22
N SER A 418 -29.49 21.94 -12.95
CA SER A 418 -28.30 22.63 -12.45
C SER A 418 -26.99 22.08 -13.03
N ALA A 419 -26.87 20.77 -13.21
CA ALA A 419 -25.68 20.13 -13.79
C ALA A 419 -25.58 20.38 -15.29
N LEU A 420 -26.71 20.37 -16.00
CA LEU A 420 -26.76 20.62 -17.44
C LEU A 420 -26.30 22.04 -17.82
N VAL A 421 -26.47 23.04 -16.94
CA VAL A 421 -25.98 24.40 -17.21
C VAL A 421 -24.47 24.42 -17.45
N THR A 422 -23.70 23.59 -16.74
CA THR A 422 -22.24 23.54 -16.87
C THR A 422 -21.76 22.66 -18.02
N ALA A 423 -22.63 21.86 -18.64
CA ALA A 423 -22.24 20.90 -19.69
C ALA A 423 -22.06 21.53 -21.08
N GLY A 424 -22.65 22.70 -21.33
CA GLY A 424 -22.64 23.36 -22.64
C GLY A 424 -21.24 23.54 -23.25
N PRO A 425 -20.27 24.15 -22.54
CA PRO A 425 -18.91 24.32 -23.03
C PRO A 425 -18.21 23.00 -23.40
N THR A 426 -18.35 21.98 -22.55
CA THR A 426 -17.75 20.65 -22.76
C THR A 426 -18.35 19.93 -23.97
N LEU A 427 -19.66 20.06 -24.18
CA LEU A 427 -20.37 19.40 -25.29
C LEU A 427 -20.29 20.16 -26.60
N GLN A 428 -19.79 21.41 -26.61
CA GLN A 428 -19.76 22.26 -27.80
C GLN A 428 -19.14 21.58 -29.05
N PRO A 429 -18.04 20.79 -28.95
CA PRO A 429 -17.47 20.09 -30.10
C PRO A 429 -18.39 19.03 -30.74
N VAL A 430 -19.40 18.56 -30.00
CA VAL A 430 -20.31 17.47 -30.42
C VAL A 430 -21.78 17.88 -30.37
N ALA A 431 -22.08 19.18 -30.23
CA ALA A 431 -23.41 19.70 -29.94
C ALA A 431 -24.50 19.23 -30.92
N GLU A 432 -24.19 19.09 -32.22
CA GLU A 432 -25.16 18.62 -33.24
C GLU A 432 -25.62 17.17 -33.05
N ARG A 433 -24.91 16.39 -32.23
CA ARG A 433 -25.16 14.97 -31.98
C ARG A 433 -25.61 14.69 -30.54
N VAL A 434 -25.71 15.72 -29.70
CA VAL A 434 -26.10 15.60 -28.29
C VAL A 434 -27.45 16.25 -28.06
N THR A 435 -28.32 15.55 -27.35
CA THR A 435 -29.53 16.13 -26.76
C THR A 435 -29.38 16.17 -25.24
N MET A 436 -29.48 17.35 -24.65
CA MET A 436 -29.48 17.52 -23.20
C MET A 436 -30.92 17.41 -22.69
N VAL A 437 -31.17 16.50 -21.76
CA VAL A 437 -32.51 16.21 -21.22
C VAL A 437 -32.50 16.45 -19.72
N PRO A 438 -33.16 17.51 -19.21
CA PRO A 438 -33.25 17.74 -17.77
C PRO A 438 -34.19 16.72 -17.12
N GLY A 439 -33.77 16.14 -16.00
CA GLY A 439 -34.63 15.26 -15.21
C GLY A 439 -33.96 14.71 -13.96
N ASP A 440 -34.67 13.79 -13.31
CA ASP A 440 -34.23 13.13 -12.07
C ASP A 440 -34.24 11.62 -12.31
N PHE A 441 -33.05 11.01 -12.33
CA PHE A 441 -32.85 9.58 -12.59
C PHE A 441 -33.44 8.68 -11.50
N THR A 442 -33.71 9.22 -10.31
CA THR A 442 -34.42 8.51 -9.24
C THR A 442 -35.92 8.40 -9.49
N ARG A 443 -36.41 8.97 -10.60
CA ARG A 443 -37.82 8.93 -11.01
C ARG A 443 -38.00 8.34 -12.40
N THR A 444 -37.21 8.80 -13.37
CA THR A 444 -37.32 8.40 -14.77
C THR A 444 -35.99 8.54 -15.49
N VAL A 445 -35.75 7.74 -16.52
CA VAL A 445 -34.63 7.93 -17.45
C VAL A 445 -35.13 7.93 -18.90
N PRO A 446 -34.44 8.59 -19.85
CA PRO A 446 -34.85 8.60 -21.25
C PRO A 446 -34.86 7.19 -21.87
N GLY A 447 -35.94 6.83 -22.57
CA GLY A 447 -36.02 5.59 -23.33
C GLY A 447 -35.36 5.68 -24.71
N GLY A 448 -35.25 4.54 -25.40
CA GLY A 448 -34.84 4.49 -26.81
C GLY A 448 -33.33 4.60 -27.07
N GLY A 449 -32.50 4.49 -26.03
CA GLY A 449 -31.05 4.33 -26.17
C GLY A 449 -30.65 2.90 -26.47
N ASP A 450 -29.43 2.73 -26.97
CA ASP A 450 -28.83 1.43 -27.27
C ASP A 450 -27.76 1.06 -26.23
N VAL A 451 -27.10 2.07 -25.66
CA VAL A 451 -26.21 1.93 -24.50
C VAL A 451 -26.57 2.96 -23.45
N TYR A 452 -26.65 2.52 -22.20
CA TYR A 452 -26.91 3.36 -21.04
C TYR A 452 -25.69 3.36 -20.12
N LEU A 453 -25.20 4.54 -19.75
CA LEU A 453 -24.03 4.72 -18.90
C LEU A 453 -24.47 5.16 -17.50
N LEU A 454 -23.93 4.50 -16.48
CA LEU A 454 -23.93 4.94 -15.08
C LEU A 454 -22.47 5.01 -14.62
N SER A 455 -21.90 6.21 -14.63
CA SER A 455 -20.48 6.42 -14.32
C SER A 455 -20.32 7.12 -12.99
N ARG A 456 -19.79 6.43 -11.97
CA ARG A 456 -19.66 6.94 -10.60
C ARG A 456 -21.00 7.47 -10.07
N VAL A 457 -22.02 6.62 -10.10
CA VAL A 457 -23.39 6.98 -9.69
C VAL A 457 -23.88 6.07 -8.58
N LEU A 458 -23.82 4.75 -8.76
CA LEU A 458 -24.37 3.78 -7.81
C LEU A 458 -23.56 3.74 -6.51
N HIS A 459 -22.27 4.05 -6.54
CA HIS A 459 -21.45 4.13 -5.33
C HIS A 459 -21.84 5.28 -4.38
N ASP A 460 -22.62 6.26 -4.83
CA ASP A 460 -23.13 7.36 -3.98
C ASP A 460 -24.32 6.93 -3.11
N TRP A 461 -24.90 5.75 -3.37
CA TRP A 461 -26.18 5.34 -2.81
C TRP A 461 -26.09 4.01 -2.06
N ASP A 462 -27.03 3.82 -1.13
CA ASP A 462 -27.26 2.52 -0.50
C ASP A 462 -27.86 1.49 -1.47
N ASP A 463 -27.90 0.22 -1.04
CA ASP A 463 -28.37 -0.87 -1.88
C ASP A 463 -29.85 -0.75 -2.28
N ALA A 464 -30.71 -0.26 -1.39
CA ALA A 464 -32.13 -0.11 -1.68
C ALA A 464 -32.35 0.92 -2.79
N ARG A 465 -31.63 2.03 -2.71
CA ARG A 465 -31.68 3.10 -3.71
C ARG A 465 -31.02 2.69 -5.02
N CYS A 466 -29.93 1.94 -4.99
CA CYS A 466 -29.35 1.33 -6.18
C CYS A 466 -30.35 0.41 -6.88
N GLN A 467 -31.09 -0.42 -6.15
CA GLN A 467 -32.14 -1.27 -6.71
C GLN A 467 -33.24 -0.45 -7.39
N ASP A 468 -33.71 0.63 -6.75
CA ASP A 468 -34.70 1.53 -7.35
C ASP A 468 -34.19 2.16 -8.66
N ILE A 469 -32.97 2.68 -8.67
CA ILE A 469 -32.34 3.30 -9.85
C ILE A 469 -32.22 2.28 -10.98
N LEU A 470 -31.70 1.09 -10.68
CA LEU A 470 -31.55 0.03 -11.67
C LEU A 470 -32.93 -0.43 -12.21
N ALA A 471 -33.95 -0.55 -11.37
CA ALA A 471 -35.31 -0.91 -11.81
C ALA A 471 -35.90 0.15 -12.76
N ILE A 472 -35.65 1.44 -12.51
CA ILE A 472 -36.04 2.53 -13.42
C ILE A 472 -35.33 2.41 -14.77
N CYS A 473 -34.03 2.11 -14.76
CA CYS A 473 -33.28 1.83 -15.98
C CYS A 473 -33.86 0.63 -16.73
N ALA A 474 -34.11 -0.49 -16.04
CA ALA A 474 -34.71 -1.69 -16.64
C ALA A 474 -36.07 -1.41 -17.28
N ALA A 475 -36.89 -0.54 -16.68
CA ALA A 475 -38.19 -0.17 -17.23
C ALA A 475 -38.09 0.68 -18.52
N ALA A 476 -37.08 1.55 -18.62
CA ALA A 476 -36.93 2.49 -19.73
C ALA A 476 -36.10 1.94 -20.90
N MET A 477 -35.14 1.05 -20.62
CA MET A 477 -34.24 0.48 -21.61
C MET A 477 -34.98 -0.44 -22.60
N PRO A 478 -34.69 -0.38 -23.90
CA PRO A 478 -35.08 -1.43 -24.85
C PRO A 478 -34.46 -2.80 -24.51
N GLU A 479 -35.05 -3.90 -25.00
CA GLU A 479 -34.54 -5.27 -24.75
C GLU A 479 -33.14 -5.53 -25.33
N HIS A 480 -32.78 -4.84 -26.41
CA HIS A 480 -31.45 -4.96 -27.02
C HIS A 480 -30.39 -4.08 -26.37
N ALA A 481 -30.78 -3.18 -25.47
CA ALA A 481 -29.88 -2.19 -24.92
C ALA A 481 -28.95 -2.78 -23.86
N GLU A 482 -27.74 -2.24 -23.79
CA GLU A 482 -26.74 -2.61 -22.79
C GLU A 482 -26.61 -1.52 -21.72
N LEU A 483 -26.53 -1.92 -20.45
CA LEU A 483 -26.20 -1.07 -19.33
C LEU A 483 -24.69 -1.21 -19.04
N MET A 484 -24.00 -0.09 -18.95
CA MET A 484 -22.59 -0.02 -18.60
C MET A 484 -22.42 0.78 -17.31
N ILE A 485 -21.84 0.15 -16.31
CA ILE A 485 -21.51 0.78 -15.02
C ILE A 485 -19.99 0.97 -14.96
N ILE A 486 -19.55 2.18 -14.63
CA ILE A 486 -18.13 2.56 -14.58
C ILE A 486 -17.80 3.02 -13.17
N GLU A 487 -17.23 2.12 -12.37
CA GLU A 487 -16.99 2.33 -10.94
C GLU A 487 -15.72 1.61 -10.47
N ARG A 488 -15.34 1.82 -9.21
CA ARG A 488 -14.25 1.08 -8.57
C ARG A 488 -14.85 -0.18 -7.94
N LEU A 489 -14.10 -1.28 -7.99
CA LEU A 489 -14.52 -2.52 -7.35
C LEU A 489 -13.68 -2.80 -6.12
N LEU A 490 -14.34 -3.11 -5.01
CA LEU A 490 -13.68 -3.68 -3.85
C LEU A 490 -13.09 -5.06 -4.21
N PRO A 491 -11.89 -5.39 -3.70
CA PRO A 491 -11.32 -6.71 -3.92
C PRO A 491 -12.12 -7.77 -3.17
N GLU A 492 -12.42 -8.89 -3.83
CA GLU A 492 -13.18 -10.01 -3.21
C GLU A 492 -12.46 -10.60 -1.99
N THR A 493 -11.14 -10.54 -1.99
CA THR A 493 -10.29 -10.94 -0.85
C THR A 493 -9.22 -9.88 -0.65
N GLY A 494 -8.96 -9.48 0.59
CA GLY A 494 -8.10 -8.34 0.93
C GLY A 494 -6.86 -8.20 0.05
N GLN A 495 -6.82 -7.12 -0.73
CA GLN A 495 -5.68 -6.70 -1.54
C GLN A 495 -5.10 -5.43 -0.92
N ALA A 496 -3.81 -5.45 -0.59
CA ALA A 496 -3.14 -4.35 0.11
C ALA A 496 -3.04 -3.06 -0.73
N ASP A 497 -3.08 -3.17 -2.07
CA ASP A 497 -2.79 -2.07 -2.99
C ASP A 497 -4.03 -1.53 -3.72
N SER A 498 -5.23 -1.97 -3.37
CA SER A 498 -6.48 -1.54 -4.03
C SER A 498 -6.85 -0.11 -3.67
N LEU A 499 -6.98 0.78 -4.66
CA LEU A 499 -7.50 2.14 -4.46
C LEU A 499 -8.96 2.17 -4.03
N ALA A 500 -9.76 1.13 -4.32
CA ALA A 500 -11.17 1.09 -3.95
C ALA A 500 -11.39 1.10 -2.43
N VAL A 501 -10.47 0.54 -1.64
CA VAL A 501 -10.60 0.44 -0.17
C VAL A 501 -10.55 1.82 0.51
N PRO A 502 -9.55 2.69 0.27
CA PRO A 502 -9.58 4.05 0.80
C PRO A 502 -10.71 4.90 0.20
N TRP A 503 -11.11 4.64 -1.05
CA TRP A 503 -12.25 5.32 -1.67
C TRP A 503 -13.59 4.97 -1.02
N ASP A 504 -13.77 3.74 -0.53
CA ASP A 504 -14.97 3.35 0.22
C ASP A 504 -15.14 4.20 1.50
N ILE A 505 -14.04 4.44 2.23
CA ILE A 505 -14.04 5.38 3.36
C ILE A 505 -14.34 6.82 2.91
N HIS A 506 -13.87 7.22 1.73
CA HIS A 506 -14.21 8.52 1.16
C HIS A 506 -15.72 8.61 0.81
N MET A 507 -16.34 7.54 0.31
CA MET A 507 -17.78 7.49 0.04
C MET A 507 -18.58 7.65 1.35
N LEU A 508 -18.23 6.87 2.38
CA LEU A 508 -18.80 7.03 3.72
C LEU A 508 -18.68 8.46 4.24
N CYS A 509 -17.50 9.07 4.11
CA CYS A 509 -17.27 10.44 4.60
C CYS A 509 -18.09 11.49 3.87
N ASN A 510 -18.26 11.36 2.55
CA ASN A 510 -18.76 12.46 1.72
C ASN A 510 -20.23 12.33 1.35
N VAL A 511 -20.68 11.14 0.96
CA VAL A 511 -22.02 10.93 0.37
C VAL A 511 -22.85 9.88 1.11
N GLY A 512 -22.24 9.12 2.03
CA GLY A 512 -22.91 8.05 2.77
C GLY A 512 -23.11 6.77 1.94
N GLY A 513 -22.57 6.72 0.73
CA GLY A 513 -22.52 5.55 -0.13
C GLY A 513 -21.34 4.63 0.18
N CYS A 514 -21.09 3.66 -0.71
CA CYS A 514 -20.04 2.66 -0.56
C CYS A 514 -19.56 2.13 -1.92
N GLU A 515 -18.31 1.70 -1.96
CA GLU A 515 -17.79 0.86 -3.05
C GLU A 515 -18.26 -0.59 -2.85
N ARG A 516 -18.31 -1.38 -3.92
CA ARG A 516 -18.85 -2.75 -3.87
C ARG A 516 -17.96 -3.73 -4.63
N THR A 517 -18.04 -5.02 -4.29
CA THR A 517 -17.34 -6.07 -5.06
C THR A 517 -18.11 -6.41 -6.34
N GLU A 518 -17.48 -7.14 -7.27
CA GLU A 518 -18.17 -7.62 -8.47
C GLU A 518 -19.34 -8.54 -8.11
N ALA A 519 -19.14 -9.44 -7.15
CA ALA A 519 -20.19 -10.35 -6.67
C ALA A 519 -21.40 -9.59 -6.14
N HIS A 520 -21.18 -8.46 -5.46
CA HIS A 520 -22.25 -7.60 -4.96
C HIS A 520 -23.00 -6.89 -6.11
N TYR A 521 -22.30 -6.29 -7.08
CA TYR A 521 -22.96 -5.71 -8.26
C TYR A 521 -23.77 -6.75 -9.03
N ARG A 522 -23.25 -7.96 -9.19
CA ARG A 522 -23.95 -9.08 -9.83
C ARG A 522 -25.28 -9.37 -9.13
N ALA A 523 -25.30 -9.37 -7.81
CA ALA A 523 -26.52 -9.57 -7.03
C ALA A 523 -27.51 -8.39 -7.20
N LEU A 524 -27.05 -7.14 -7.12
CA LEU A 524 -27.89 -5.95 -7.31
C LEU A 524 -28.52 -5.93 -8.71
N LEU A 525 -27.71 -6.16 -9.75
CA LEU A 525 -28.18 -6.25 -11.13
C LEU A 525 -29.24 -7.35 -11.30
N ALA A 526 -29.00 -8.54 -10.76
CA ALA A 526 -29.94 -9.65 -10.83
C ALA A 526 -31.29 -9.32 -10.19
N THR A 527 -31.29 -8.63 -9.04
CA THR A 527 -32.55 -8.21 -8.38
C THR A 527 -33.34 -7.17 -9.18
N ALA A 528 -32.66 -6.38 -10.02
CA ALA A 528 -33.27 -5.38 -10.88
C ALA A 528 -33.61 -5.90 -12.30
N GLY A 529 -33.47 -7.21 -12.54
CA GLY A 529 -33.78 -7.82 -13.84
C GLY A 529 -32.66 -7.68 -14.88
N PHE A 530 -31.42 -7.50 -14.45
CA PHE A 530 -30.23 -7.50 -15.32
C PHE A 530 -29.35 -8.73 -15.10
N GLU A 531 -28.68 -9.17 -16.16
CA GLU A 531 -27.60 -10.15 -16.13
C GLU A 531 -26.26 -9.43 -16.38
N LEU A 532 -25.30 -9.57 -15.46
CA LEU A 532 -23.93 -9.08 -15.63
C LEU A 532 -23.17 -9.98 -16.63
N THR A 533 -22.84 -9.44 -17.81
CA THR A 533 -22.24 -10.15 -18.94
C THR A 533 -20.72 -10.06 -18.98
N GLY A 534 -20.10 -9.07 -18.34
CA GLY A 534 -18.66 -8.97 -18.26
C GLY A 534 -18.14 -7.84 -17.38
N THR A 535 -16.90 -7.97 -16.96
CA THR A 535 -16.16 -6.98 -16.16
C THR A 535 -14.78 -6.78 -16.80
N THR A 536 -14.42 -5.53 -17.07
CA THR A 536 -13.14 -5.18 -17.71
C THR A 536 -12.41 -4.13 -16.87
N PRO A 537 -11.13 -4.33 -16.52
CA PRO A 537 -10.36 -3.32 -15.80
C PRO A 537 -10.09 -2.08 -16.66
N LEU A 538 -10.07 -0.91 -16.03
CA LEU A 538 -9.75 0.40 -16.59
C LEU A 538 -8.56 1.01 -15.81
N PRO A 539 -7.90 2.06 -16.34
CA PRO A 539 -6.89 2.81 -15.59
C PRO A 539 -7.40 3.30 -14.23
N LEU A 540 -6.47 3.61 -13.32
CA LEU A 540 -6.77 4.12 -11.97
C LEU A 540 -7.65 3.18 -11.13
N ASP A 541 -7.55 1.85 -11.27
CA ASP A 541 -8.40 0.84 -10.59
C ASP A 541 -9.92 1.03 -10.84
N GLY A 542 -10.29 1.62 -11.98
CA GLY A 542 -11.67 1.61 -12.44
C GLY A 542 -12.03 0.28 -13.10
N PHE A 543 -13.33 0.00 -13.20
CA PHE A 543 -13.85 -1.16 -13.91
C PHE A 543 -15.07 -0.76 -14.74
N LEU A 544 -15.18 -1.38 -15.92
CA LEU A 544 -16.38 -1.38 -16.74
C LEU A 544 -17.15 -2.67 -16.48
N LEU A 545 -18.35 -2.56 -15.91
CA LEU A 545 -19.30 -3.66 -15.77
C LEU A 545 -20.35 -3.53 -16.87
N ARG A 546 -20.55 -4.61 -17.63
CA ARG A 546 -21.53 -4.67 -18.72
C ARG A 546 -22.68 -5.57 -18.32
N ALA A 547 -23.91 -5.09 -18.49
CA ALA A 547 -25.11 -5.82 -18.13
C ALA A 547 -26.20 -5.66 -19.20
N ARG A 548 -27.05 -6.66 -19.33
CA ARG A 548 -28.21 -6.66 -20.23
C ARG A 548 -29.45 -7.09 -19.46
N LYS A 549 -30.65 -6.80 -19.98
CA LYS A 549 -31.86 -7.34 -19.37
C LYS A 549 -31.83 -8.88 -19.34
N ALA A 550 -32.23 -9.45 -18.20
CA ALA A 550 -32.43 -10.88 -18.07
C ALA A 550 -33.72 -11.25 -18.83
N GLY A 551 -33.60 -12.12 -19.84
CA GLY A 551 -34.69 -12.52 -20.73
C GLY A 551 -35.69 -13.50 -20.13
#